data_AF-A0A519L1V9-F1
#
_entry.id   AF-A0A519L1V9-F1
#
_cell.length_a   1.000
_cell.length_b   1.000
_cell.length_c   1.000
_cell.angle_alpha   90.00
_cell.angle_beta   90.00
_cell.angle_gamma   90.00
#
_symmetry.space_group_name_H-M   'P 1'
#
loop_
_entity.id
_entity.type
_entity.pdbx_description
1 polymer ?
#
loop_
_entity_poly.entity_id
_entity_poly.type
_entity_poly.pdbx_seq_one_letter_code
_entity_poly.pdbx_strand_id
1 'polypeptide(L)'
;MNNLTTVITTLTAAAILAAASWGWRAANDKRDGENIRRFLASSTDRFRSTHAIAAAVRLSEERVAKLCANHPRIRRNELEKQSWRLVD
;
A
#
# COMPACT_ATOMS: atom_id res chain seq x y z
N MET A 1 23.31 -38.17 -1.42
CA MET A 1 22.53 -37.04 -1.95
C MET A 1 23.52 -36.01 -2.47
N ASN A 2 23.36 -35.58 -3.72
CA ASN A 2 24.37 -34.80 -4.42
C ASN A 2 24.23 -33.33 -3.98
N ASN A 3 25.31 -32.69 -3.55
CA ASN A 3 25.27 -31.29 -3.08
C ASN A 3 24.60 -30.34 -4.10
N LEU A 4 24.72 -30.65 -5.40
CA LEU A 4 24.06 -29.96 -6.50
C LEU A 4 22.52 -29.98 -6.40
N THR A 5 21.91 -31.14 -6.11
CA THR A 5 20.45 -31.24 -6.01
C THR A 5 19.92 -30.48 -4.79
N THR A 6 20.68 -30.48 -3.69
CA THR A 6 20.34 -29.70 -2.49
C THR A 6 20.34 -28.20 -2.79
N VAL A 7 21.37 -27.70 -3.47
CA VAL A 7 21.49 -26.27 -3.85
C VAL A 7 20.38 -25.84 -4.82
N ILE A 8 20.06 -26.66 -5.83
CA ILE A 8 18.98 -26.33 -6.77
C ILE A 8 17.64 -26.28 -6.05
N THR A 9 17.37 -27.22 -5.15
CA THR A 9 16.11 -27.30 -4.40
C THR A 9 15.94 -26.13 -3.42
N THR A 10 17.03 -25.70 -2.76
CA THR A 10 16.97 -24.54 -1.85
C THR A 10 16.78 -23.22 -2.61
N LEU A 11 17.44 -23.06 -3.76
CA LEU A 11 17.28 -21.86 -4.60
C LEU A 11 15.87 -21.75 -5.18
N THR A 12 15.27 -22.84 -5.65
CA THR A 12 13.90 -22.82 -6.17
C THR A 12 12.89 -22.51 -5.07
N ALA A 13 13.04 -23.11 -3.88
CA ALA A 13 12.18 -22.78 -2.74
C ALA A 13 12.29 -21.30 -2.34
N ALA A 14 13.50 -20.75 -2.28
CA ALA A 14 13.72 -19.34 -1.96
C ALA A 14 13.07 -18.40 -3.00
N ALA A 15 13.19 -18.71 -4.29
CA ALA A 15 12.58 -17.93 -5.36
C ALA A 15 11.04 -17.93 -5.28
N ILE A 16 10.43 -19.08 -4.99
CA ILE A 16 8.97 -19.20 -4.82
C ILE A 16 8.49 -18.37 -3.63
N LEU A 17 9.17 -18.45 -2.49
CA LEU A 17 8.82 -17.68 -1.30
C LEU A 17 8.94 -16.17 -1.55
N ALA A 18 9.99 -15.73 -2.26
CA ALA A 18 10.17 -14.32 -2.61
C ALA A 18 9.03 -13.82 -3.51
N ALA A 19 8.68 -14.59 -4.55
CA ALA A 19 7.58 -14.25 -5.47
C ALA A 19 6.23 -14.19 -4.77
N ALA A 20 5.94 -15.16 -3.89
CA ALA A 20 4.71 -15.18 -3.10
C ALA A 20 4.62 -13.97 -2.16
N SER A 21 5.74 -13.61 -1.51
CA SER A 21 5.83 -12.44 -0.63
C SER A 21 5.52 -11.14 -1.37
N TRP A 22 6.07 -10.98 -2.58
CA TRP A 22 5.80 -9.82 -3.43
C TRP A 22 4.35 -9.77 -3.90
N GLY A 23 3.79 -10.90 -4.33
CA GLY A 23 2.39 -11.00 -4.74
C GLY A 23 1.43 -10.62 -3.61
N TRP A 24 1.65 -11.15 -2.41
CA TRP A 24 0.85 -10.82 -1.23
C TRP A 24 0.95 -9.34 -0.85
N ARG A 25 2.16 -8.77 -0.89
CA ARG A 25 2.38 -7.34 -0.64
C ARG A 25 1.66 -6.46 -1.65
N ALA A 26 1.78 -6.77 -2.94
CA ALA A 26 1.12 -6.02 -4.01
C ALA A 26 -0.41 -6.08 -3.90
N ALA A 27 -0.97 -7.25 -3.54
CA ALA A 27 -2.40 -7.41 -3.30
C ALA A 27 -2.89 -6.56 -2.12
N ASN A 28 -2.15 -6.57 -1.00
CA ASN A 28 -2.46 -5.74 0.16
C ASN A 28 -2.34 -4.24 -0.15
N ASP A 29 -1.26 -3.81 -0.83
CA ASP A 29 -1.07 -2.42 -1.23
C ASP A 29 -2.25 -1.93 -2.11
N LYS A 30 -2.71 -2.76 -3.04
CA LYS A 30 -3.86 -2.44 -3.90
C LYS A 30 -5.17 -2.36 -3.10
N ARG A 31 -5.40 -3.30 -2.18
CA ARG A 31 -6.61 -3.33 -1.34
C ARG A 31 -6.66 -2.12 -0.39
N ASP A 32 -5.55 -1.84 0.28
CA ASP A 32 -5.42 -0.73 1.21
C ASP A 32 -5.58 0.61 0.48
N GLY A 33 -4.93 0.78 -0.69
CA GLY A 33 -5.07 1.97 -1.53
C GLY A 33 -6.51 2.20 -2.00
N GLU A 34 -7.22 1.14 -2.38
CA GLU A 34 -8.64 1.22 -2.76
C GLU A 34 -9.54 1.59 -1.57
N ASN A 35 -9.26 1.09 -0.37
CA ASN A 35 -10.00 1.49 0.84
C ASN A 35 -9.82 2.97 1.14
N ILE A 36 -8.58 3.48 1.03
CA ILE A 36 -8.29 4.91 1.19
C ILE A 36 -9.03 5.72 0.12
N ARG A 37 -9.00 5.29 -1.14
CA ARG A 37 -9.70 5.95 -2.25
C ARG A 37 -11.20 6.02 -2.00
N ARG A 38 -11.82 4.91 -1.56
CA ARG A 38 -13.25 4.85 -1.22
C ARG A 38 -13.60 5.77 -0.07
N PHE A 39 -12.76 5.79 0.97
CA PHE A 39 -12.94 6.71 2.10
C PHE A 39 -12.91 8.16 1.63
N LEU A 40 -11.89 8.55 0.84
CA LEU A 40 -11.78 9.90 0.28
C LEU A 40 -12.97 10.25 -0.63
N ALA A 41 -13.45 9.30 -1.44
CA ALA A 41 -14.62 9.50 -2.30
C ALA A 41 -15.92 9.68 -1.50
N SER A 42 -16.04 9.03 -0.34
CA SER A 42 -17.19 9.18 0.56
C SER A 42 -17.12 10.41 1.46
N SER A 43 -15.97 11.07 1.53
CA SER A 43 -15.77 12.21 2.40
C SER A 43 -16.36 13.48 1.79
N THR A 44 -17.12 14.24 2.59
CA THR A 44 -17.61 15.56 2.22
C THR A 44 -16.51 16.63 2.19
N ASP A 45 -15.39 16.37 2.86
CA ASP A 45 -14.28 17.31 2.90
C ASP A 45 -13.39 17.15 1.68
N ARG A 46 -13.01 18.30 1.10
CA ARG A 46 -12.10 18.33 -0.06
C ARG A 46 -10.72 17.75 0.25
N PHE A 47 -10.26 17.84 1.49
CA PHE A 47 -8.98 17.30 1.95
C PHE A 47 -9.17 16.56 3.27
N ARG A 48 -8.44 15.46 3.45
CA ARG A 48 -8.41 14.69 4.70
C ARG A 48 -6.98 14.50 5.17
N SER A 49 -6.74 14.66 6.47
CA SER A 49 -5.42 14.44 7.06
C SER A 49 -5.04 12.96 7.03
N THR A 50 -3.73 12.66 7.03
CA THR A 50 -3.22 11.29 7.17
C THR A 50 -3.81 10.60 8.40
N HIS A 51 -3.91 11.32 9.52
CA HIS A 51 -4.51 10.82 10.76
C HIS A 51 -5.98 10.43 10.58
N ALA A 52 -6.79 11.28 9.95
CA ALA A 52 -8.20 11.01 9.73
C ALA A 52 -8.42 9.80 8.80
N ILE A 53 -7.58 9.65 7.79
CA ILE A 53 -7.60 8.49 6.90
C ILE A 53 -7.17 7.24 7.68
N ALA A 54 -6.05 7.28 8.40
CA ALA A 54 -5.52 6.18 9.20
C ALA A 54 -6.55 5.64 10.20
N ALA A 55 -7.24 6.53 10.90
CA ALA A 55 -8.33 6.18 11.82
C ALA A 55 -9.50 5.49 11.09
N ALA A 56 -9.88 5.97 9.89
CA ALA A 56 -11.00 5.42 9.14
C ALA A 56 -10.72 4.05 8.51
N VAL A 57 -9.53 3.87 7.91
CA VAL A 57 -9.17 2.62 7.23
C VAL A 57 -8.42 1.63 8.12
N ARG A 58 -8.17 1.99 9.39
CA ARG A 58 -7.44 1.19 10.39
C ARG A 58 -6.04 0.78 9.91
N LEU A 59 -5.33 1.74 9.32
CA LEU A 59 -3.94 1.59 8.90
C LEU A 59 -3.05 2.54 9.70
N SER A 60 -1.75 2.24 9.79
CA SER A 60 -0.80 3.19 10.36
C SER A 60 -0.69 4.44 9.48
N GLU A 61 -0.37 5.58 10.10
CA GLU A 61 -0.18 6.84 9.35
C GLU A 61 0.95 6.73 8.32
N GLU A 62 2.03 6.02 8.63
CA GLU A 62 3.12 5.74 7.69
C GLU A 62 2.61 4.96 6.47
N ARG A 63 1.79 3.94 6.70
CA ARG A 63 1.21 3.11 5.65
C ARG A 63 0.29 3.94 4.76
N VAL A 64 -0.56 4.77 5.35
CA VAL A 64 -1.43 5.71 4.62
C VAL A 64 -0.59 6.68 3.79
N ALA A 65 0.41 7.33 4.38
CA ALA A 65 1.25 8.30 3.68
C ALA A 65 1.95 7.68 2.47
N LYS A 66 2.49 6.45 2.63
CA LYS A 66 3.11 5.71 1.54
C LYS A 66 2.13 5.34 0.44
N LEU A 67 0.95 4.84 0.79
CA LEU A 67 -0.06 4.44 -0.19
C LEU A 67 -0.63 5.64 -0.93
N CYS A 68 -0.97 6.72 -0.23
CA CYS A 68 -1.45 7.96 -0.83
C CYS A 68 -0.43 8.56 -1.79
N ALA A 69 0.86 8.55 -1.44
CA ALA A 69 1.93 9.07 -2.32
C ALA A 69 2.08 8.27 -3.62
N ASN A 70 1.81 6.97 -3.60
CA ASN A 70 1.97 6.08 -4.75
C ASN A 70 0.67 5.86 -5.55
N HIS A 71 -0.47 6.37 -5.06
CA HIS A 71 -1.77 6.08 -5.66
C HIS A 71 -2.07 7.05 -6.81
N PRO A 72 -2.43 6.57 -8.02
CA PRO A 72 -2.55 7.40 -9.22
C PRO A 72 -3.64 8.47 -9.14
N ARG A 73 -4.67 8.25 -8.31
CA ARG A 73 -5.83 9.15 -8.13
C ARG A 73 -5.84 9.90 -6.81
N ILE A 74 -4.77 9.86 -6.03
CA ILE A 74 -4.68 10.59 -4.77
C ILE A 74 -3.56 11.61 -4.89
N ARG A 75 -3.84 12.86 -4.50
CA ARG A 75 -2.86 13.94 -4.52
C ARG A 75 -2.68 14.50 -3.12
N ARG A 76 -1.43 14.81 -2.81
CA ARG A 76 -1.07 15.52 -1.57
C ARG A 76 -1.45 17.00 -1.70
N ASN A 77 -1.89 17.59 -0.60
CA ASN A 77 -1.94 19.04 -0.49
C ASN A 77 -0.50 19.59 -0.37
N GLU A 78 -0.13 20.52 -1.24
CA GLU A 78 1.20 21.15 -1.22
C GLU A 78 1.27 22.31 -0.20
N LEU A 79 0.12 22.86 0.18
CA LEU A 79 0.02 24.01 1.08
C LEU A 79 -0.05 23.60 2.57
N GLU A 80 -0.54 22.40 2.85
CA GLU A 80 -0.64 21.87 4.21
C GLU A 80 0.14 20.57 4.37
N LYS A 81 0.78 20.38 5.52
CA LYS A 81 1.44 19.11 5.84
C LYS A 81 0.36 18.03 6.01
N GLN A 82 0.57 16.89 5.34
CA GLN A 82 -0.11 15.62 5.64
C GLN A 82 -1.63 15.61 5.36
N SER A 83 -2.10 16.33 4.34
CA SER A 83 -3.49 16.20 3.85
C SER A 83 -3.55 15.73 2.39
N TRP A 84 -4.63 15.00 2.07
CA TRP A 84 -4.80 14.26 0.83
C TRP A 84 -6.19 14.47 0.26
N ARG A 85 -6.30 14.44 -1.06
CA ARG A 85 -7.58 14.48 -1.77
C ARG A 85 -7.62 13.48 -2.90
N LEU A 86 -8.84 13.11 -3.28
CA LEU A 86 -9.07 12.40 -4.53
C LEU A 86 -8.92 13.38 -5.70
N VAL A 87 -8.35 12.92 -6.80
CA VAL A 87 -8.40 13.59 -8.10
C VAL A 87 -9.05 12.64 -9.10
N ASP A 88 -9.94 13.18 -9.92
CA ASP A 88 -10.56 12.45 -11.03
C ASP A 88 -9.55 12.16 -12.14
#